data_AF-A0A2V5TRV0-F1
#
_entry.id   AF-A0A2V5TRV0-F1
#
_cell.length_a   1.000
_cell.length_b   1.000
_cell.length_c   1.000
_cell.angle_alpha   90.00
_cell.angle_beta   90.00
_cell.angle_gamma   90.00
#
_symmetry.space_group_name_H-M   'P 1'
#
loop_
_entity.id
_entity.type
_entity.pdbx_description
1 polymer ?
#
loop_
_entity_poly.entity_id
_entity_poly.type
_entity_poly.pdbx_seq_one_letter_code
_entity_poly.pdbx_strand_id
1 'polypeptide(L)'
;MVIAKSHADVVRCSIDEARLALGFDIAAMLKNGFEPAIVEEHEAINGIIDSFLSNLVIREYLTTLTPREVYSASGVRLLPLEDIRGEIARGAAPGGFIFPHGYLVFATSIGGNTMCLHAQGGVVWADHHSFTNHLITYKDRVTGEWHEVPFTPENIELATVKLSNDAPTFLADLLNDKLETELESLD
;
A
#
# COMPACT_ATOMS: atom_id res chain seq x y z
N MET A 1 11.72 -4.44 -16.58
CA MET A 1 11.57 -2.98 -16.61
C MET A 1 10.13 -2.69 -16.94
N VAL A 2 9.39 -2.21 -15.94
CA VAL A 2 7.99 -1.82 -16.12
C VAL A 2 7.97 -0.43 -16.75
N ILE A 3 7.16 -0.23 -17.79
CA ILE A 3 7.03 1.06 -18.48
C ILE A 3 5.59 1.53 -18.29
N ALA A 4 5.41 2.64 -17.57
CA ALA A 4 4.11 3.31 -17.47
C ALA A 4 3.69 3.87 -18.84
N LYS A 5 2.38 3.98 -19.08
CA LYS A 5 1.82 4.62 -20.28
C LYS A 5 2.47 6.00 -20.53
N SER A 6 2.62 6.37 -21.80
CA SER A 6 3.44 7.50 -22.30
C SER A 6 3.09 8.92 -21.80
N HIS A 7 2.24 9.08 -20.79
CA HIS A 7 1.76 10.37 -20.30
C HIS A 7 1.69 10.50 -18.76
N ALA A 8 1.95 9.44 -17.98
CA ALA A 8 1.97 9.55 -16.52
C ALA A 8 3.29 10.23 -16.09
N ASP A 9 3.18 11.42 -15.47
CA ASP A 9 4.33 12.05 -14.83
C ASP A 9 4.63 11.29 -13.53
N VAL A 10 5.79 10.63 -13.50
CA VAL A 10 6.22 9.77 -12.41
C VAL A 10 7.33 10.44 -11.61
N VAL A 11 7.40 10.08 -10.33
CA VAL A 11 8.55 10.44 -9.51
C VAL A 11 9.82 9.82 -10.09
N ARG A 12 10.91 10.57 -9.97
CA ARG A 12 12.27 10.07 -10.20
C ARG A 12 13.10 10.56 -9.05
N CYS A 13 13.27 9.69 -8.07
CA CYS A 13 13.99 10.02 -6.85
C CYS A 13 14.92 8.89 -6.45
N SER A 14 15.88 9.22 -5.60
CA SER A 14 16.74 8.28 -4.91
C SER A 14 15.96 7.48 -3.85
N ILE A 15 16.57 6.40 -3.37
CA ILE A 15 16.03 5.60 -2.26
C ILE A 15 15.86 6.48 -1.02
N ASP A 16 16.84 7.34 -0.72
CA ASP A 16 16.81 8.22 0.45
C ASP A 16 15.66 9.24 0.36
N GLU A 17 15.41 9.80 -0.83
CA GLU A 17 14.29 10.71 -1.06
C GLU A 17 12.93 9.98 -0.91
N ALA A 18 12.79 8.76 -1.45
CA ALA A 18 11.59 7.96 -1.28
C ALA A 18 11.35 7.58 0.20
N ARG A 19 12.43 7.21 0.92
CA ARG A 19 12.39 6.97 2.36
C ARG A 19 11.90 8.23 3.09
N LEU A 20 12.48 9.39 2.81
CA LEU A 20 12.13 10.64 3.48
C LEU A 20 10.67 11.04 3.19
N ALA A 21 10.17 10.77 1.98
CA ALA A 21 8.80 11.07 1.59
C ALA A 21 7.77 10.24 2.35
N LEU A 22 8.07 8.95 2.61
CA LEU A 22 7.15 8.03 3.30
C LEU A 22 7.33 8.02 4.82
N GLY A 23 8.57 8.20 5.29
CA GLY A 23 8.97 7.99 6.67
C GLY A 23 9.12 9.27 7.49
N PHE A 24 9.90 9.15 8.56
CA PHE A 24 10.07 10.21 9.56
C PHE A 24 11.53 10.55 9.79
N ASP A 25 11.83 11.84 9.96
CA ASP A 25 13.15 12.33 10.34
C ASP A 25 13.36 12.18 11.85
N ILE A 26 13.93 11.02 12.24
CA ILE A 26 14.19 10.67 13.64
C ILE A 26 15.16 11.66 14.30
N ALA A 27 16.17 12.14 13.56
CA ALA A 27 17.13 13.10 14.10
C ALA A 27 16.46 14.44 14.41
N ALA A 28 15.58 14.91 13.53
CA ALA A 28 14.78 16.10 13.79
C ALA A 28 13.81 15.91 14.97
N MET A 29 13.16 14.75 15.09
CA MET A 29 12.27 14.45 16.23
C MET A 29 13.02 14.49 17.57
N LEU A 30 14.17 13.83 17.66
CA LEU A 30 15.01 13.86 18.86
C LEU A 30 15.46 15.28 19.21
N LYS A 31 15.89 16.05 18.20
CA LYS A 31 16.31 17.45 18.36
C LYS A 31 15.16 18.34 18.86
N ASN A 32 13.93 18.06 18.44
CA ASN A 32 12.72 18.79 18.83
C ASN A 32 12.12 18.32 20.17
N GLY A 33 12.76 17.37 20.86
CA GLY A 33 12.36 16.94 22.19
C GLY A 33 11.10 16.07 22.22
N PHE A 34 10.81 15.33 21.15
CA PHE A 34 9.75 14.32 21.15
C PHE A 34 10.01 13.25 22.21
N GLU A 35 8.94 12.71 22.81
CA GLU A 35 9.05 11.67 23.82
C GLU A 35 9.71 10.40 23.26
N PRO A 36 10.58 9.70 24.02
CA PRO A 36 11.28 8.52 23.53
C PRO A 36 10.38 7.42 22.96
N ALA A 37 9.23 7.17 23.59
CA ALA A 37 8.26 6.17 23.12
C ALA A 37 7.67 6.53 21.75
N ILE A 38 7.44 7.82 21.49
CA ILE A 38 6.98 8.30 20.18
C ILE A 38 8.10 8.10 19.14
N VAL A 39 9.34 8.44 19.48
CA VAL A 39 10.48 8.25 18.57
C VAL A 39 10.66 6.77 18.21
N GLU A 40 10.57 5.88 19.19
CA GLU A 40 10.68 4.42 18.99
C GLU A 40 9.59 3.88 18.03
N GLU A 41 8.33 4.33 18.19
CA GLU A 41 7.23 3.97 17.28
C GLU A 41 7.54 4.40 15.83
N HIS A 42 8.06 5.61 15.64
CA HIS A 42 8.38 6.13 14.30
C HIS A 42 9.64 5.50 13.70
N GLU A 43 10.59 5.09 14.54
CA GLU A 43 11.76 4.32 14.12
C GLU A 43 11.35 2.92 13.64
N ALA A 44 10.41 2.27 14.32
CA ALA A 44 9.84 1.00 13.87
C ALA A 44 9.13 1.14 12.51
N ILE A 45 8.37 2.22 12.29
CA ILE A 45 7.76 2.52 10.98
C ILE A 45 8.83 2.67 9.90
N ASN A 46 9.90 3.43 10.19
CA ASN A 46 11.00 3.58 9.25
C ASN A 46 11.67 2.23 8.91
N GLY A 47 11.83 1.34 9.89
CA GLY A 47 12.35 -0.02 9.65
C GLY A 47 11.48 -0.83 8.68
N ILE A 48 10.15 -0.68 8.75
CA ILE A 48 9.23 -1.30 7.78
C ILE A 48 9.42 -0.69 6.39
N ILE A 49 9.53 0.65 6.29
CA ILE A 49 9.79 1.34 5.01
C ILE A 49 11.12 0.86 4.39
N ASP A 50 12.17 0.75 5.19
CA ASP A 50 13.47 0.26 4.74
C ASP A 50 13.39 -1.19 4.21
N SER A 51 12.51 -2.02 4.81
CA SER A 51 12.24 -3.37 4.31
C SER A 51 11.57 -3.36 2.93
N PHE A 52 10.65 -2.43 2.68
CA PHE A 52 10.03 -2.24 1.37
C PHE A 52 11.03 -1.75 0.33
N LEU A 53 11.90 -0.80 0.69
CA LEU A 53 12.94 -0.28 -0.19
C LEU A 53 14.06 -1.29 -0.48
N SER A 54 14.17 -2.34 0.33
CA SER A 54 15.04 -3.49 0.07
C SER A 54 14.45 -4.45 -0.97
N ASN A 55 13.14 -4.46 -1.17
CA ASN A 55 12.47 -5.24 -2.21
C ASN A 55 12.60 -4.52 -3.57
N LEU A 56 13.21 -5.19 -4.56
CA LEU A 56 13.52 -4.57 -5.86
C LEU A 56 12.29 -4.01 -6.58
N VAL A 57 11.16 -4.73 -6.54
CA VAL A 57 9.94 -4.36 -7.26
C VAL A 57 9.28 -3.16 -6.58
N ILE A 58 9.17 -3.20 -5.26
CA ILE A 58 8.56 -2.13 -4.48
C ILE A 58 9.43 -0.87 -4.55
N ARG A 59 10.74 -1.02 -4.46
CA ARG A 59 11.68 0.08 -4.66
C ARG A 59 11.56 0.69 -6.05
N GLU A 60 11.52 -0.12 -7.11
CA GLU A 60 11.33 0.39 -8.48
C GLU A 60 10.01 1.17 -8.57
N TYR A 61 8.93 0.63 -8.02
CA TYR A 61 7.66 1.33 -7.96
C TYR A 61 7.77 2.70 -7.27
N LEU A 62 8.29 2.74 -6.04
CA LEU A 62 8.39 3.95 -5.21
C LEU A 62 9.34 5.02 -5.78
N THR A 63 10.36 4.62 -6.53
CA THR A 63 11.42 5.54 -6.99
C THR A 63 11.27 5.97 -8.45
N THR A 64 10.57 5.20 -9.27
CA THR A 64 10.49 5.45 -10.73
C THR A 64 9.12 5.29 -11.37
N LEU A 65 8.13 4.67 -10.70
CA LEU A 65 6.80 4.40 -11.29
C LEU A 65 5.63 5.07 -10.56
N THR A 66 5.84 5.51 -9.32
CA THR A 66 4.80 6.19 -8.53
C THR A 66 4.44 7.51 -9.22
N PRO A 67 3.16 7.82 -9.43
CA PRO A 67 2.78 9.05 -10.10
C PRO A 67 3.02 10.27 -9.19
N ARG A 68 3.24 11.46 -9.78
CA ARG A 68 3.39 12.70 -8.99
C ARG A 68 2.06 13.23 -8.45
N GLU A 69 0.98 12.92 -9.14
CA GLU A 69 -0.39 13.27 -8.79
C GLU A 69 -1.24 12.01 -8.87
N VAL A 70 -2.46 12.05 -8.33
CA VAL A 70 -3.39 10.92 -8.45
C VAL A 70 -3.61 10.60 -9.94
N TYR A 71 -3.40 9.34 -10.30
CA TYR A 71 -3.47 8.86 -11.68
C TYR A 71 -4.45 7.69 -11.78
N SER A 72 -5.48 7.81 -12.61
CA SER A 72 -6.43 6.71 -12.84
C SER A 72 -5.88 5.72 -13.87
N ALA A 73 -5.88 4.43 -13.52
CA ALA A 73 -5.57 3.35 -14.44
C ALA A 73 -6.36 2.08 -14.09
N SER A 74 -6.86 1.39 -15.11
CA SER A 74 -7.65 0.15 -14.95
C SER A 74 -8.76 0.25 -13.87
N GLY A 75 -9.47 1.38 -13.80
CA GLY A 75 -10.57 1.57 -12.83
C GLY A 75 -10.15 1.92 -11.39
N VAL A 76 -8.86 1.99 -11.08
CA VAL A 76 -8.35 2.40 -9.75
C VAL A 76 -7.58 3.71 -9.82
N ARG A 77 -7.38 4.34 -8.65
CA ARG A 77 -6.59 5.56 -8.47
C ARG A 77 -5.23 5.21 -7.88
N LEU A 78 -4.19 5.31 -8.68
CA LEU A 78 -2.80 5.20 -8.24
C LEU A 78 -2.42 6.45 -7.45
N LEU A 79 -1.79 6.25 -6.30
CA LEU A 79 -1.52 7.29 -5.32
C LEU A 79 -0.11 7.87 -5.47
N PRO A 80 0.09 9.19 -5.35
CA PRO A 80 1.41 9.76 -5.16
C PRO A 80 2.00 9.39 -3.79
N LEU A 81 3.31 9.56 -3.62
CA LEU A 81 4.01 9.21 -2.37
C LEU A 81 3.40 9.87 -1.11
N GLU A 82 2.91 11.10 -1.23
CA GLU A 82 2.24 11.81 -0.13
C GLU A 82 0.94 11.12 0.30
N ASP A 83 0.12 10.70 -0.67
CA ASP A 83 -1.13 10.00 -0.41
C ASP A 83 -0.88 8.58 0.12
N ILE A 84 0.15 7.88 -0.41
CA ILE A 84 0.61 6.60 0.14
C ILE A 84 0.97 6.75 1.61
N ARG A 85 1.70 7.82 1.98
CA ARG A 85 2.04 8.11 3.38
C ARG A 85 0.78 8.31 4.23
N GLY A 86 -0.26 8.94 3.69
CA GLY A 86 -1.55 9.10 4.35
C GLY A 86 -2.25 7.76 4.60
N GLU A 87 -2.25 6.87 3.61
CA GLU A 87 -2.89 5.54 3.70
C GLU A 87 -2.20 4.60 4.69
N ILE A 88 -0.89 4.73 4.89
CA ILE A 88 -0.13 3.92 5.86
C ILE A 88 -0.07 4.57 7.25
N ALA A 89 -0.64 5.76 7.42
CA ALA A 89 -0.68 6.43 8.71
C ALA A 89 -1.57 5.68 9.70
N ARG A 90 -1.21 5.74 10.99
CA ARG A 90 -1.95 5.06 12.05
C ARG A 90 -3.44 5.48 12.04
N GLY A 91 -4.32 4.48 11.99
CA GLY A 91 -5.77 4.67 11.98
C GLY A 91 -6.39 4.85 10.60
N ALA A 92 -5.59 4.95 9.53
CA ALA A 92 -6.10 4.86 8.17
C ALA A 92 -6.51 3.40 7.88
N ALA A 93 -7.78 3.17 7.58
CA ALA A 93 -8.29 1.84 7.25
C ALA A 93 -8.29 1.64 5.72
N PRO A 94 -7.81 0.48 5.23
CA PRO A 94 -7.19 -0.61 5.98
C PRO A 94 -5.67 -0.41 6.13
N GLY A 95 -5.08 0.51 5.37
CA GLY A 95 -3.65 0.63 5.11
C GLY A 95 -2.79 0.72 6.37
N GLY A 96 -3.09 1.65 7.28
CA GLY A 96 -2.36 1.83 8.53
C GLY A 96 -2.44 0.61 9.47
N PHE A 97 -3.46 -0.23 9.33
CA PHE A 97 -3.59 -1.47 10.11
C PHE A 97 -2.79 -2.62 9.49
N ILE A 98 -2.75 -2.73 8.16
CA ILE A 98 -2.07 -3.83 7.47
C ILE A 98 -0.61 -3.51 7.13
N PHE A 99 -0.21 -2.24 7.12
CA PHE A 99 1.14 -1.80 6.81
C PHE A 99 2.22 -2.45 7.69
N PRO A 100 2.06 -2.56 9.03
CA PRO A 100 3.01 -3.28 9.88
C PRO A 100 3.17 -4.77 9.53
N HIS A 101 2.22 -5.33 8.78
CA HIS A 101 2.23 -6.73 8.34
C HIS A 101 2.78 -6.89 6.92
N GLY A 102 3.38 -5.83 6.34
CA GLY A 102 4.08 -5.91 5.06
C GLY A 102 3.22 -5.55 3.84
N TYR A 103 2.10 -4.84 4.03
CA TYR A 103 1.23 -4.40 2.95
C TYR A 103 1.40 -2.91 2.68
N LEU A 104 2.02 -2.56 1.55
CA LEU A 104 2.19 -1.18 1.12
C LEU A 104 1.05 -0.78 0.18
N VAL A 105 0.13 0.06 0.63
CA VAL A 105 -0.93 0.63 -0.21
C VAL A 105 -0.32 1.49 -1.31
N PHE A 106 -0.78 1.33 -2.54
CA PHE A 106 -0.33 2.15 -3.67
C PHE A 106 -1.47 2.58 -4.63
N ALA A 107 -2.66 1.99 -4.49
CA ALA A 107 -3.83 2.42 -5.24
C ALA A 107 -5.11 2.25 -4.40
N THR A 108 -6.15 2.99 -4.76
CA THR A 108 -7.50 2.88 -4.17
C THR A 108 -8.58 2.70 -5.23
N SER A 109 -9.61 1.93 -4.92
CA SER A 109 -10.86 1.91 -5.68
C SER A 109 -11.71 3.15 -5.39
N ILE A 110 -12.80 3.31 -6.14
CA ILE A 110 -13.80 4.34 -5.85
C ILE A 110 -14.55 4.00 -4.55
N GLY A 111 -14.79 2.73 -4.28
CA GLY A 111 -15.40 2.21 -3.05
C GLY A 111 -14.53 2.36 -1.79
N GLY A 112 -13.27 2.79 -1.92
CA GLY A 112 -12.34 2.95 -0.81
C GLY A 112 -11.53 1.69 -0.49
N ASN A 113 -11.64 0.63 -1.29
CA ASN A 113 -10.79 -0.54 -1.17
C ASN A 113 -9.35 -0.20 -1.58
N THR A 114 -8.36 -0.85 -0.97
CA THR A 114 -6.95 -0.54 -1.24
C THR A 114 -6.26 -1.68 -1.96
N MET A 115 -5.40 -1.33 -2.90
CA MET A 115 -4.47 -2.26 -3.55
C MET A 115 -3.08 -2.10 -2.94
N CYS A 116 -2.45 -3.22 -2.63
CA CYS A 116 -1.21 -3.29 -1.88
C CYS A 116 -0.14 -4.08 -2.62
N LEU A 117 1.10 -3.58 -2.57
CA LEU A 117 2.29 -4.39 -2.82
C LEU A 117 2.68 -5.09 -1.51
N HIS A 118 2.80 -6.42 -1.55
CA HIS A 118 3.13 -7.20 -0.36
C HIS A 118 4.64 -7.45 -0.28
N ALA A 119 5.23 -7.27 0.90
CA ALA A 119 6.68 -7.44 1.12
C ALA A 119 7.18 -8.84 0.77
N GLN A 120 6.34 -9.87 0.98
CA GLN A 120 6.64 -11.27 0.60
C GLN A 120 6.44 -11.54 -0.91
N GLY A 121 6.03 -10.52 -1.67
CA GLY A 121 5.83 -10.58 -3.10
C GLY A 121 4.35 -10.61 -3.51
N GLY A 122 4.10 -10.08 -4.70
CA GLY A 122 2.78 -10.05 -5.32
C GLY A 122 1.98 -8.78 -5.06
N VAL A 123 0.75 -8.80 -5.57
CA VAL A 123 -0.22 -7.70 -5.45
C VAL A 123 -1.47 -8.25 -4.80
N VAL A 124 -2.02 -7.47 -3.88
CA VAL A 124 -3.14 -7.85 -3.02
C VAL A 124 -4.20 -6.75 -3.05
N TRP A 125 -5.45 -7.14 -3.02
CA TRP A 125 -6.60 -6.27 -2.82
C TRP A 125 -7.12 -6.45 -1.40
N ALA A 126 -7.13 -5.39 -0.60
CA ALA A 126 -7.75 -5.39 0.71
C ALA A 126 -9.18 -4.84 0.57
N ASP A 127 -10.12 -5.78 0.42
CA ASP A 127 -11.54 -5.49 0.48
C ASP A 127 -11.96 -5.40 1.93
N HIS A 128 -12.49 -4.25 2.32
CA HIS A 128 -12.85 -4.06 3.71
C HIS A 128 -14.08 -3.21 3.91
N HIS A 129 -14.90 -3.64 4.85
CA HIS A 129 -15.89 -2.76 5.46
C HIS A 129 -15.34 -2.08 6.72
N SER A 130 -14.48 -2.78 7.47
CA SER A 130 -13.87 -2.27 8.69
C SER A 130 -12.53 -2.95 8.96
N PHE A 131 -11.50 -2.14 9.23
CA PHE A 131 -10.25 -2.55 9.86
C PHE A 131 -10.03 -1.68 11.09
N THR A 132 -9.90 -2.32 12.26
CA THR A 132 -9.62 -1.67 13.53
C THR A 132 -8.57 -2.46 14.31
N ASN A 133 -8.11 -1.93 15.44
CA ASN A 133 -7.17 -2.64 16.32
C ASN A 133 -7.74 -3.93 16.94
N HIS A 134 -9.04 -4.20 16.78
CA HIS A 134 -9.72 -5.30 17.46
C HIS A 134 -10.48 -6.22 16.50
N LEU A 135 -10.90 -5.69 15.36
CA LEU A 135 -11.81 -6.38 14.44
C LEU A 135 -11.46 -6.10 12.99
N ILE A 136 -11.64 -7.13 12.17
CA ILE A 136 -11.66 -7.07 10.71
C ILE A 136 -13.03 -7.54 10.24
N THR A 137 -13.64 -6.76 9.34
CA THR A 137 -14.88 -7.13 8.66
C THR A 137 -14.64 -7.25 7.17
N TYR A 138 -14.87 -8.43 6.63
CA TYR A 138 -14.63 -8.76 5.22
C TYR A 138 -15.80 -9.55 4.62
N LYS A 139 -15.92 -9.51 3.30
CA LYS A 139 -16.90 -10.27 2.56
C LYS A 139 -16.26 -11.54 2.00
N ASP A 140 -16.78 -12.70 2.39
CA ASP A 140 -16.40 -13.97 1.76
C ASP A 140 -16.86 -13.94 0.30
N ARG A 141 -15.92 -14.11 -0.63
CA ARG A 141 -16.17 -14.01 -2.07
C ARG A 141 -16.82 -15.26 -2.66
N VAL A 142 -16.77 -16.40 -1.97
CA VAL A 142 -17.42 -17.66 -2.36
C VAL A 142 -18.89 -17.64 -1.95
N THR A 143 -19.20 -17.23 -0.72
CA THR A 143 -20.57 -17.25 -0.18
C THR A 143 -21.29 -15.92 -0.36
N GLY A 144 -20.56 -14.81 -0.45
CA GLY A 144 -21.09 -13.45 -0.44
C GLY A 144 -21.43 -12.93 0.96
N GLU A 145 -21.21 -13.72 2.01
CA GLU A 145 -21.53 -13.37 3.40
C GLU A 145 -20.48 -12.44 4.01
N TRP A 146 -20.91 -11.59 4.94
CA TRP A 146 -20.01 -10.76 5.73
C TRP A 146 -19.57 -11.50 6.99
N HIS A 147 -18.28 -11.50 7.25
CA HIS A 147 -17.67 -12.09 8.44
C HIS A 147 -16.99 -11.02 9.28
N GLU A 148 -17.04 -11.23 10.59
CA GLU A 148 -16.35 -10.44 11.59
C GLU A 148 -15.38 -11.35 12.34
N VAL A 149 -14.10 -10.99 12.32
CA VAL A 149 -13.02 -11.78 12.94
C VAL A 149 -12.10 -10.87 13.76
N PRO A 150 -11.45 -11.38 14.82
CA PRO A 150 -10.47 -10.61 15.57
C PRO A 150 -9.33 -10.12 14.68
N PHE A 151 -8.77 -8.95 14.98
CA PHE A 151 -7.59 -8.47 14.27
C PHE A 151 -6.35 -9.32 14.61
N THR A 152 -5.93 -10.17 13.67
CA THR A 152 -4.69 -10.96 13.73
C THR A 152 -4.04 -11.02 12.34
N PRO A 153 -2.72 -11.28 12.23
CA PRO A 153 -2.05 -11.43 10.94
C PRO A 153 -2.71 -12.46 10.01
N GLU A 154 -3.15 -13.60 10.57
CA GLU A 154 -3.81 -14.67 9.81
C GLU A 154 -5.17 -14.23 9.28
N ASN A 155 -5.90 -13.42 10.05
CA ASN A 155 -7.20 -12.90 9.64
C ASN A 155 -7.10 -11.74 8.65
N ILE A 156 -5.96 -11.04 8.58
CA ILE A 156 -5.69 -10.08 7.49
C ILE A 156 -5.71 -10.82 6.15
N GLU A 157 -5.09 -12.01 6.08
CA GLU A 157 -5.08 -12.79 4.84
C GLU A 157 -6.50 -13.16 4.37
N LEU A 158 -7.40 -13.51 5.30
CA LEU A 158 -8.82 -13.79 4.99
C LEU A 158 -9.56 -12.58 4.43
N ALA A 159 -9.19 -11.38 4.85
CA ALA A 159 -9.77 -10.11 4.42
C ALA A 159 -9.06 -9.49 3.21
N THR A 160 -8.21 -10.27 2.54
CA THR A 160 -7.51 -9.82 1.35
C THR A 160 -7.65 -10.82 0.21
N VAL A 161 -7.63 -10.32 -1.02
CA VAL A 161 -7.66 -11.11 -2.25
C VAL A 161 -6.33 -10.98 -2.95
N LYS A 162 -5.66 -12.10 -3.18
CA LYS A 162 -4.40 -12.12 -3.92
C LYS A 162 -4.67 -11.94 -5.42
N LEU A 163 -4.20 -10.83 -5.99
CA LEU A 163 -4.38 -10.50 -7.40
C LEU A 163 -3.30 -11.11 -8.28
N SER A 164 -2.04 -11.09 -7.81
CA SER A 164 -0.92 -11.62 -8.58
C SER A 164 0.23 -12.08 -7.68
N ASN A 165 0.97 -13.10 -8.13
CA ASN A 165 2.29 -13.46 -7.62
C ASN A 165 3.43 -12.73 -8.36
N ASP A 166 3.16 -12.27 -9.59
CA ASP A 166 4.09 -11.56 -10.46
C ASP A 166 3.74 -10.07 -10.43
N ALA A 167 4.25 -9.39 -9.41
CA ALA A 167 4.03 -7.95 -9.24
C ALA A 167 4.56 -7.12 -10.43
N PRO A 168 5.75 -7.39 -11.01
CA PRO A 168 6.22 -6.68 -12.19
C PRO A 168 5.26 -6.73 -13.38
N THR A 169 4.76 -7.92 -13.74
CA THR A 169 3.82 -8.07 -14.86
C THR A 169 2.50 -7.39 -14.54
N PHE A 170 1.98 -7.58 -13.33
CA PHE A 170 0.74 -6.94 -12.89
C PHE A 170 0.84 -5.41 -12.94
N LEU A 171 1.92 -4.82 -12.42
CA LEU A 171 2.12 -3.37 -12.47
C LEU A 171 2.21 -2.86 -13.91
N ALA A 172 2.87 -3.60 -14.81
CA ALA A 172 2.92 -3.25 -16.23
C ALA A 172 1.53 -3.24 -16.87
N ASP A 173 0.71 -4.24 -16.60
CA ASP A 173 -0.64 -4.32 -17.15
C ASP A 173 -1.58 -3.29 -16.53
N LEU A 174 -1.47 -3.05 -15.21
CA LEU A 174 -2.21 -2.02 -14.49
C LEU A 174 -1.95 -0.63 -15.06
N LEU A 175 -0.66 -0.26 -15.18
CA LEU A 175 -0.23 1.06 -15.67
C LEU A 175 -0.54 1.30 -17.15
N ASN A 176 -0.94 0.25 -17.89
CA ASN A 176 -1.31 0.29 -19.30
C ASN A 176 -2.79 -0.04 -19.54
N ASP A 177 -3.66 0.09 -18.52
CA ASP A 177 -5.12 -0.06 -18.63
C ASP A 177 -5.61 -1.42 -19.12
N LYS A 178 -4.93 -2.51 -18.72
CA LYS A 178 -5.29 -3.86 -19.15
C LYS A 178 -6.07 -4.68 -18.13
N LEU A 179 -6.31 -4.13 -16.94
CA LEU A 179 -6.92 -4.87 -15.81
C LEU A 179 -8.33 -4.38 -15.43
N GLU A 180 -8.92 -3.47 -16.22
CA GLU A 180 -10.17 -2.79 -15.85
C GLU A 180 -11.31 -3.79 -15.54
N THR A 181 -11.60 -4.73 -16.45
CA THR A 181 -12.65 -5.73 -16.23
C THR A 181 -12.37 -6.63 -15.02
N GLU A 182 -11.10 -6.93 -14.75
CA GLU A 182 -10.73 -7.80 -13.62
C GLU A 182 -10.95 -7.09 -12.29
N LEU A 183 -10.59 -5.81 -12.20
CA LEU A 183 -10.73 -5.00 -10.98
C LEU A 183 -12.17 -4.54 -10.74
N GLU A 184 -12.95 -4.27 -11.79
CA GLU A 184 -14.39 -3.98 -11.66
C GLU A 184 -15.17 -5.13 -11.03
N SER A 185 -14.72 -6.38 -11.20
CA SER A 185 -15.36 -7.55 -10.57
C SER A 185 -15.14 -7.63 -9.06
N LEU A 186 -14.20 -6.83 -8.52
CA LEU A 186 -13.82 -6.83 -7.13
C LEU A 186 -14.49 -5.73 -6.30
N ASP A 187 -14.82 -4.59 -6.90
CA ASP A 187 -15.59 -3.52 -6.23
C ASP A 187 -17.09 -3.88 -6.10
#